data_AF-A0A7Y6JU59-F1
#
_entry.id   AF-A0A7Y6JU59-F1
#
_cell.length_a   1.000
_cell.length_b   1.000
_cell.length_c   1.000
_cell.angle_alpha   90.00
_cell.angle_beta   90.00
_cell.angle_gamma   90.00
#
_symmetry.space_group_name_H-M   'P 1'
#
loop_
_entity.id
_entity.type
_entity.pdbx_description
1 polymer ?
#
loop_
_entity_poly.entity_id
_entity_poly.type
_entity_poly.pdbx_seq_one_letter_code
_entity_poly.pdbx_strand_id
1 'polypeptide(L)'
;MKLRKITGNAAELRLQDGTLVLFSYADAVAAFVPGAGWMKTNSELSKASQWALKEWLYEQDAEDVRPVDQAVLDTLFCSREQVR
;
A
#
# COMPACT_ATOMS: atom_id res chain seq x y z
N MET A 1 -1.48 10.33 11.37
CA MET A 1 -0.68 9.37 10.57
C MET A 1 0.04 8.45 11.52
N LYS A 2 0.07 7.14 11.27
CA LYS A 2 0.80 6.16 12.09
C LYS A 2 1.58 5.22 11.17
N LEU A 3 2.87 5.05 11.44
CA LEU A 3 3.75 4.13 10.72
C LEU A 3 3.96 2.87 11.57
N ARG A 4 3.81 1.69 10.97
CA ARG A 4 4.05 0.38 11.59
C ARG A 4 5.04 -0.39 10.74
N LYS A 5 6.17 -0.81 11.32
CA LYS A 5 7.13 -1.68 10.64
C LYS A 5 6.56 -3.11 10.55
N ILE A 6 6.59 -3.71 9.36
CA ILE A 6 6.16 -5.10 9.13
C ILE A 6 7.38 -6.02 9.09
N THR A 7 8.38 -5.67 8.28
CA THR A 7 9.64 -6.41 8.14
C THR A 7 10.84 -5.45 8.07
N GLY A 8 12.04 -5.97 7.80
CA GLY A 8 13.21 -5.13 7.50
C GLY A 8 13.04 -4.24 6.25
N ASN A 9 12.22 -4.68 5.29
CA ASN A 9 12.02 -4.02 3.99
C ASN A 9 10.57 -3.59 3.74
N ALA A 10 9.68 -3.67 4.73
CA ALA A 10 8.28 -3.31 4.56
C ALA A 10 7.69 -2.59 5.77
N ALA A 11 6.85 -1.59 5.51
CA ALA A 11 6.16 -0.80 6.52
C ALA A 11 4.76 -0.43 6.06
N GLU A 12 3.82 -0.39 6.99
CA GLU A 12 2.46 0.07 6.77
C GLU A 12 2.29 1.50 7.28
N LEU A 13 1.67 2.33 6.46
CA LEU A 13 1.22 3.67 6.81
C LEU A 13 -0.30 3.69 6.97
N ARG A 14 -0.78 4.18 8.11
CA ARG A 14 -2.20 4.45 8.35
C ARG A 14 -2.46 5.95 8.36
N LEU A 15 -3.36 6.40 7.50
CA LEU A 15 -3.81 7.79 7.43
C LEU A 15 -5.09 7.99 8.25
N GLN A 16 -5.40 9.24 8.59
CA GLN A 16 -6.56 9.56 9.44
C GLN A 16 -7.89 9.31 8.73
N ASP A 17 -7.91 9.39 7.41
CA ASP A 17 -9.09 9.13 6.58
C ASP A 17 -9.44 7.63 6.45
N GLY A 18 -8.62 6.74 7.03
CA GLY A 18 -8.81 5.29 6.94
C GLY A 18 -8.01 4.61 5.84
N THR A 19 -7.32 5.39 5.00
CA THR A 19 -6.39 4.85 4.00
C THR A 19 -5.24 4.09 4.68
N LEU A 20 -4.97 2.89 4.18
CA LEU A 20 -3.83 2.05 4.58
C LEU A 20 -2.91 1.89 3.38
N VAL A 21 -1.60 1.99 3.58
CA VAL A 21 -0.64 1.80 2.49
C VAL A 21 0.49 0.91 2.97
N LEU A 22 0.81 -0.12 2.18
CA LEU A 22 2.00 -0.93 2.35
C LEU A 22 3.12 -0.39 1.47
N PHE A 23 4.23 -0.03 2.11
CA PHE A 23 5.48 0.26 1.45
C PHE A 23 6.40 -0.96 1.50
N SER A 24 7.06 -1.24 0.38
CA SER A 24 8.25 -2.09 0.35
C SER A 24 9.44 -1.27 -0.11
N TYR A 25 10.51 -1.24 0.69
CA TYR A 25 11.57 -0.25 0.56
C TYR A 25 10.99 1.16 0.52
N ALA A 26 11.14 1.88 -0.60
CA ALA A 26 10.60 3.23 -0.78
C ALA A 26 9.28 3.26 -1.56
N ASP A 27 8.85 2.14 -2.15
CA ASP A 27 7.75 2.09 -3.11
C ASP A 27 6.45 1.64 -2.44
N ALA A 28 5.34 2.30 -2.78
CA ALA A 28 4.01 1.87 -2.37
C ALA A 28 3.57 0.67 -3.20
N VAL A 29 3.41 -0.49 -2.59
CA VAL A 29 3.13 -1.75 -3.32
C VAL A 29 1.68 -2.22 -3.18
N ALA A 30 0.96 -1.73 -2.18
CA ALA A 30 -0.47 -1.96 -2.02
C ALA A 30 -1.11 -0.91 -1.12
N ALA A 31 -2.43 -0.77 -1.23
CA ALA A 31 -3.20 0.15 -0.42
C ALA A 31 -4.64 -0.31 -0.23
N PHE A 32 -5.27 0.16 0.84
CA PHE A 32 -6.71 0.26 0.98
C PHE A 32 -7.09 1.73 0.97
N VAL A 33 -8.04 2.11 0.13
CA VAL A 33 -8.59 3.47 0.11
C VAL A 33 -10.09 3.37 0.36
N PRO A 34 -10.63 4.02 1.41
CA PRO A 34 -12.06 4.05 1.66
C PRO A 34 -12.84 4.52 0.43
N GLY A 35 -13.83 3.74 0.02
CA GLY A 35 -14.62 3.99 -1.20
C GLY A 35 -14.01 3.47 -2.51
N ALA A 36 -12.70 3.17 -2.55
CA ALA A 36 -12.05 2.57 -3.73
C ALA A 36 -11.54 1.13 -3.53
N GLY A 37 -11.52 0.65 -2.28
CA GLY A 37 -11.21 -0.74 -1.92
C GLY A 37 -9.72 -1.07 -1.87
N TRP A 38 -9.42 -2.36 -1.84
CA TRP A 38 -8.07 -2.91 -1.81
C TRP A 38 -7.42 -2.90 -3.19
N MET A 39 -6.17 -2.46 -3.24
CA MET A 39 -5.37 -2.39 -4.46
C MET A 39 -3.96 -2.93 -4.20
N LYS A 40 -3.39 -3.57 -5.21
CA LYS A 40 -1.96 -3.95 -5.22
C LYS A 40 -1.32 -3.59 -6.55
N THR A 41 -0.02 -3.34 -6.54
CA THR A 41 0.74 -3.13 -7.77
C THR A 41 0.67 -4.37 -8.66
N ASN A 42 0.61 -4.16 -9.97
CA ASN A 42 0.79 -5.19 -10.99
C ASN A 42 2.26 -5.34 -11.44
N SER A 43 3.15 -4.49 -10.92
CA SER A 43 4.57 -4.51 -11.26
C SER A 43 5.27 -5.73 -10.67
N GLU A 44 6.35 -6.16 -11.33
CA GLU A 44 7.17 -7.25 -10.81
C GLU A 44 7.85 -6.84 -9.51
N LEU A 45 7.64 -7.67 -8.47
CA LEU A 45 8.22 -7.46 -7.15
C LEU A 45 9.33 -8.48 -6.88
N SER A 46 10.32 -8.10 -6.08
CA SER A 46 11.29 -9.05 -5.52
C SER A 46 10.59 -10.12 -4.68
N LYS A 47 11.19 -11.31 -4.51
CA LYS A 47 10.60 -12.40 -3.69
C LYS A 47 10.27 -11.93 -2.26
N ALA A 48 11.13 -11.11 -1.66
CA ALA A 48 10.92 -10.56 -0.32
C ALA A 48 9.72 -9.60 -0.27
N SER A 49 9.58 -8.75 -1.29
CA SER A 49 8.45 -7.82 -1.41
C SER A 49 7.13 -8.55 -1.69
N GLN A 50 7.15 -9.59 -2.54
CA GLN A 50 5.98 -10.44 -2.79
C GLN A 50 5.50 -11.13 -1.51
N TRP A 51 6.44 -11.66 -0.70
CA TRP A 51 6.10 -12.27 0.58
C TRP A 51 5.49 -11.25 1.54
N ALA A 52 6.14 -10.09 1.73
CA ALA A 52 5.62 -9.04 2.61
C ALA A 52 4.23 -8.55 2.18
N LEU A 53 4.00 -8.39 0.86
CA LEU A 53 2.70 -8.04 0.31
C LEU A 53 1.63 -9.08 0.64
N LYS A 54 1.92 -10.37 0.42
CA LYS A 54 0.98 -11.46 0.66
C LYS A 54 0.61 -11.55 2.15
N GLU A 55 1.61 -11.52 3.03
CA GLU A 55 1.37 -11.61 4.48
C GLU A 55 0.58 -10.41 5.00
N TRP A 56 0.88 -9.21 4.50
CA TRP A 56 0.15 -8.02 4.90
C TRP A 56 -1.31 -8.08 4.45
N LEU A 57 -1.60 -8.45 3.20
CA LEU A 57 -2.97 -8.61 2.70
C LEU A 57 -3.73 -9.68 3.49
N TYR A 58 -3.06 -10.78 3.86
CA TYR A 58 -3.65 -11.82 4.70
C TYR A 58 -3.97 -11.30 6.11
N GLU A 59 -3.06 -10.57 6.75
CA GLU A 59 -3.30 -9.98 8.08
C GLU A 59 -4.45 -8.96 8.07
N GLN A 60 -4.65 -8.25 6.96
CA GLN A 60 -5.75 -7.31 6.80
C GLN A 60 -7.09 -7.96 6.44
N ASP A 61 -7.13 -9.28 6.22
CA ASP A 61 -8.30 -9.99 5.70
C ASP A 61 -8.81 -9.34 4.39
N ALA A 62 -7.86 -8.99 3.50
CA ALA A 62 -8.17 -8.19 2.32
C ALA A 62 -8.88 -9.02 1.24
N GLU A 63 -10.08 -8.57 0.85
CA GLU A 63 -10.90 -9.17 -0.21
C GLU A 63 -10.90 -8.31 -1.48
N ASP A 64 -11.20 -8.92 -2.64
CA ASP A 64 -11.33 -8.25 -3.94
C ASP A 64 -10.15 -7.34 -4.32
N VAL A 65 -8.93 -7.75 -3.96
CA VAL A 65 -7.71 -6.95 -4.17
C VAL A 65 -7.43 -6.76 -5.66
N ARG A 66 -7.70 -5.56 -6.18
CA ARG A 66 -7.52 -5.25 -7.60
C ARG A 66 -6.06 -4.94 -7.95
N PRO A 67 -5.50 -5.53 -9.02
CA PRO A 67 -4.21 -5.11 -9.54
C PRO A 67 -4.34 -3.73 -10.20
N VAL A 68 -3.39 -2.84 -9.92
CA VAL A 68 -3.31 -1.49 -10.51
C VAL A 68 -1.88 -1.20 -11.00
N ASP A 69 -1.76 -0.26 -11.93
CA ASP A 69 -0.46 0.28 -12.33
C ASP A 69 0.22 1.00 -11.15
N GLN A 70 1.55 0.96 -11.10
CA GLN A 70 2.34 1.59 -10.03
C GLN A 70 2.04 3.10 -9.90
N ALA A 71 1.80 3.79 -11.02
CA ALA A 71 1.47 5.22 -11.01
C ALA A 71 0.20 5.53 -10.19
N VAL A 72 -0.77 4.61 -10.14
CA VAL A 72 -1.98 4.79 -9.32
C VAL A 72 -1.62 4.86 -7.84
N LEU A 73 -0.72 4.00 -7.36
CA LEU A 73 -0.30 3.96 -5.96
C LEU A 73 0.58 5.17 -5.61
N ASP A 74 1.43 5.61 -6.53
CA ASP A 74 2.30 6.77 -6.32
C ASP A 74 1.50 8.08 -6.19
N THR A 75 0.35 8.17 -6.87
CA THR A 75 -0.53 9.36 -6.81
C THR A 75 -1.27 9.53 -5.48
N LEU A 76 -1.36 8.47 -4.66
CA LEU A 76 -2.02 8.51 -3.34
C LEU A 76 -1.41 9.57 -2.41
N PHE A 77 -0.15 9.92 -2.65
CA PHE A 77 0.59 10.92 -1.87
C PHE A 77 0.79 12.23 -2.63
N CYS A 78 0.90 12.17 -3.96
CA CYS A 78 1.14 13.35 -4.79
C CYS A 78 -0.04 14.35 -4.78
N SER A 79 -1.28 13.86 -4.73
CA SER A 79 -2.48 14.74 -4.78
C SER A 79 -2.77 15.47 -3.47
N ARG A 80 -2.05 15.20 -2.36
CA ARG A 80 -2.31 15.83 -1.06
C ARG A 80 -1.43 17.06 -0.77
N GLU A 81 -0.53 17.43 -1.69
CA GLU A 81 0.31 18.63 -1.61
C GLU A 81 -0.26 19.84 -2.39
N GLN A 82 -1.56 19.82 -2.72
CA GLN A 82 -2.28 20.94 -3.36
C GLN A 82 -3.41 21.50 -2.47
N VAL A 83 -3.13 21.72 -1.18
CA VAL A 83 -3.91 22.67 -0.37
C VAL A 83 -2.94 23.39 0.57
N ARG A 84 -2.33 24.46 0.07
CA ARG A 84 -1.76 25.54 0.87
C ARG A 84 -2.15 26.87 0.25
#